data_AF-A0A1Y4IJN5-F1
#
_entry.id   AF-A0A1Y4IJN5-F1
#
_cell.length_a   1.000
_cell.length_b   1.000
_cell.length_c   1.000
_cell.angle_alpha   90.00
_cell.angle_beta   90.00
_cell.angle_gamma   90.00
#
_symmetry.space_group_name_H-M   'P 1'
#
loop_
_entity.id
_entity.type
_entity.pdbx_description
1 polymer ?
#
loop_
_entity_poly.entity_id
_entity_poly.type
_entity_poly.pdbx_seq_one_letter_code
_entity_poly.pdbx_strand_id
1 'polypeptide(L)'
;MPVWRSMEAQDGVAKQHQDSMYGGIDFPDRGGSFVEEYYIRDADMNLALIPDGVTLEQAVMVPDMLCTAFEGVEQLNPEFGSSVAVLGIGPVGLTAVRW
;
A
#
# COMPACT_ATOMS: atom_id res chain seq x y z
N MET A 1 -0.36 9.45 1.49
CA MET A 1 -1.57 8.76 2.01
C MET A 1 -2.81 9.35 1.36
N PRO A 2 -3.88 8.58 1.11
CA PRO A 2 -5.08 9.11 0.46
C PRO A 2 -5.67 10.31 1.22
N VAL A 3 -6.07 11.34 0.49
CA VAL A 3 -6.86 12.45 1.06
C VAL A 3 -8.33 12.08 0.94
N TRP A 4 -8.91 11.56 2.03
CA TRP A 4 -10.25 10.98 2.04
C TRP A 4 -11.39 11.98 1.79
N ARG A 5 -11.13 13.28 1.99
CA ARG A 5 -12.09 14.38 1.74
C ARG A 5 -11.86 15.07 0.40
N SER A 6 -11.49 14.30 -0.62
CA SER A 6 -11.26 14.77 -2.00
C SER A 6 -12.39 14.34 -2.94
N MET A 7 -12.40 14.87 -4.17
CA MET A 7 -13.36 14.42 -5.20
C MET A 7 -13.00 13.02 -5.70
N GLU A 8 -11.71 12.75 -5.84
CA GLU A 8 -11.16 11.45 -6.26
C GLU A 8 -11.55 10.34 -5.28
N ALA A 9 -11.56 10.63 -3.98
CA ALA A 9 -12.06 9.69 -2.99
C ALA A 9 -13.56 9.39 -3.14
N GLN A 10 -14.37 10.41 -3.47
CA GLN A 10 -15.80 10.24 -3.74
C GLN A 10 -16.06 9.44 -5.02
N ASP A 11 -15.17 9.56 -6.00
CA ASP A 11 -15.21 8.83 -7.29
C ASP A 11 -14.62 7.41 -7.19
N GLY A 12 -14.23 6.94 -6.00
CA GLY A 12 -13.69 5.60 -5.79
C GLY A 12 -12.23 5.43 -6.23
N VAL A 13 -11.52 6.52 -6.54
CA VAL A 13 -10.13 6.53 -6.98
C VAL A 13 -9.21 7.25 -5.99
N ALA A 14 -9.50 7.13 -4.70
CA ALA A 14 -8.79 7.81 -3.60
C ALA A 14 -7.25 7.69 -3.68
N LYS A 15 -6.72 6.56 -4.18
CA LYS A 15 -5.27 6.33 -4.35
C LYS A 15 -4.59 7.31 -5.31
N GLN A 16 -5.35 7.91 -6.23
CA GLN A 16 -4.84 8.87 -7.22
C GLN A 16 -4.65 10.27 -6.64
N HIS A 17 -5.17 10.56 -5.44
CA HIS A 17 -4.97 11.83 -4.76
C HIS A 17 -4.43 11.63 -3.35
N GLN A 18 -3.14 11.89 -3.21
CA GLN A 18 -2.40 11.70 -1.97
C GLN A 18 -1.40 12.82 -1.75
N ASP A 19 -1.14 13.11 -0.48
CA ASP A 19 0.04 13.87 -0.08
C ASP A 19 1.32 13.04 -0.30
N SER A 20 2.38 13.70 -0.72
CA SER A 20 3.74 13.17 -0.76
C SER A 20 4.39 13.31 0.61
N MET A 21 3.73 12.75 1.62
CA MET A 21 4.21 12.78 3.01
C MET A 21 5.46 11.93 3.18
N TYR A 22 5.53 10.74 2.56
CA TYR A 22 6.71 9.87 2.66
C TYR A 22 7.98 10.47 2.06
N GLY A 23 7.82 11.33 1.04
CA GLY A 23 8.93 12.04 0.41
C GLY A 23 9.26 13.39 1.04
N GLY A 24 8.49 13.83 2.06
CA GLY A 24 8.65 15.15 2.68
C GLY A 24 8.45 16.33 1.72
N ILE A 25 7.69 16.17 0.64
CA ILE A 25 7.53 17.21 -0.38
C ILE A 25 6.47 18.23 0.05
N ASP A 26 5.28 17.77 0.40
CA ASP A 26 4.16 18.64 0.81
C ASP A 26 4.27 19.07 2.28
N PHE A 27 4.96 18.27 3.08
CA PHE A 27 5.19 18.51 4.51
C PHE A 27 6.68 18.24 4.84
N PRO A 28 7.56 19.24 4.68
CA PRO A 28 9.00 19.05 4.87
C PRO A 28 9.41 18.61 6.27
N ASP A 29 8.57 18.86 7.27
CA ASP A 29 8.72 18.42 8.66
C ASP A 29 8.29 16.96 8.89
N ARG A 30 7.61 16.34 7.91
CA ARG A 30 7.04 14.99 8.00
C ARG A 30 7.74 14.14 6.95
N GLY A 31 8.73 13.37 7.39
CA GLY A 31 9.50 12.45 6.53
C GLY A 31 8.85 11.08 6.35
N GLY A 32 9.68 10.08 6.06
CA GLY A 32 9.29 8.66 6.09
C GLY A 32 9.22 8.08 7.51
N SER A 33 8.93 6.78 7.61
CA SER A 33 8.68 6.08 8.87
C SER A 33 9.92 5.70 9.69
N PHE A 34 11.13 6.04 9.24
CA PHE A 34 12.38 5.73 9.95
C PHE A 34 12.74 6.81 10.97
N VAL A 35 11.83 7.00 11.93
CA VAL A 35 11.88 8.03 12.99
C VAL A 35 11.30 7.47 14.29
N GLU A 36 11.57 8.12 15.42
CA GLU A 36 11.06 7.68 16.74
C GLU A 36 9.53 7.87 16.86
N GLU A 37 8.98 8.92 16.26
CA GLU A 37 7.55 9.20 16.24
C GLU A 37 7.12 9.56 14.81
N TYR A 38 6.01 8.96 14.35
CA TYR A 38 5.53 9.12 12.99
C TYR A 38 4.13 9.73 12.95
N TYR A 39 3.97 10.82 12.21
CA TYR A 39 2.67 11.45 12.03
C TYR A 39 1.83 10.66 11.01
N ILE A 40 0.58 10.35 11.36
CA ILE A 40 -0.43 9.77 10.46
C ILE A 40 -1.65 10.69 10.42
N ARG A 41 -2.05 11.13 9.22
CA ARG A 41 -3.28 11.91 9.03
C ARG A 41 -4.49 10.98 9.04
N ASP A 42 -5.62 11.45 9.60
CA ASP A 42 -6.90 10.70 9.63
C ASP A 42 -6.68 9.26 10.11
N ALA A 43 -6.15 9.09 11.33
CA ALA A 43 -5.72 7.78 11.86
C ALA A 43 -6.78 6.69 11.73
N ASP A 44 -8.05 7.00 12.04
CA ASP A 44 -9.17 6.05 11.90
C ASP A 44 -9.39 5.54 10.47
N MET A 45 -8.91 6.28 9.47
CA MET A 45 -9.06 5.96 8.04
C MET A 45 -7.79 5.38 7.41
N ASN A 46 -6.63 5.56 8.05
CA ASN A 46 -5.31 5.22 7.48
C ASN A 46 -4.52 4.21 8.32
N LEU A 47 -5.04 3.79 9.48
CA LEU A 47 -4.48 2.72 10.30
C LEU A 47 -5.39 1.50 10.31
N ALA A 48 -4.78 0.33 10.33
CA ALA A 48 -5.44 -0.93 10.55
C ALA A 48 -4.88 -1.59 11.82
N LEU A 49 -5.74 -2.27 12.57
CA LEU A 49 -5.30 -3.13 13.66
C LEU A 49 -4.55 -4.33 13.09
N ILE A 50 -3.39 -4.65 13.65
CA ILE A 50 -2.69 -5.89 13.34
C ILE A 50 -3.51 -7.04 13.94
N PRO A 51 -3.97 -8.03 13.15
CA PRO A 51 -4.76 -9.14 13.67
C PRO A 51 -3.96 -10.00 14.66
N ASP A 52 -4.67 -10.61 15.60
CA ASP A 52 -4.08 -11.56 16.55
C ASP A 52 -3.37 -12.71 15.82
N GLY A 53 -2.14 -13.04 16.25
CA GLY A 53 -1.34 -14.11 15.67
C GLY A 53 -0.52 -13.72 14.43
N VAL A 54 -0.69 -12.51 13.88
CA VAL A 54 0.18 -11.98 12.82
C VAL A 54 1.43 -11.35 13.44
N THR A 55 2.62 -11.79 13.02
CA THR A 55 3.87 -11.19 13.53
C THR A 55 4.11 -9.82 12.90
N LEU A 56 4.96 -9.00 13.53
CA LEU A 56 5.33 -7.70 12.98
C LEU A 56 6.04 -7.82 11.63
N GLU A 57 6.87 -8.85 11.44
CA GLU A 57 7.58 -9.12 10.19
C GLU A 57 6.63 -9.52 9.06
N GLN A 58 5.50 -10.15 9.38
CA GLN A 58 4.44 -10.43 8.40
C GLN A 58 3.63 -9.17 8.11
N ALA A 59 3.22 -8.46 9.16
CA ALA A 59 2.40 -7.26 9.04
C ALA A 59 3.10 -6.15 8.24
N VAL A 60 4.41 -5.96 8.42
CA VAL A 60 5.18 -4.92 7.73
C VAL A 60 5.29 -5.17 6.22
N MET A 61 5.00 -6.38 5.74
CA MET A 61 4.97 -6.67 4.30
C MET A 61 3.69 -6.13 3.63
N VAL A 62 2.63 -5.87 4.39
CA VAL A 62 1.32 -5.46 3.86
C VAL A 62 1.35 -4.08 3.19
N PRO A 63 1.88 -3.01 3.82
CA PRO A 63 1.68 -1.64 3.33
C PRO A 63 2.23 -1.35 1.94
N ASP A 64 3.22 -2.12 1.49
CA ASP A 64 3.86 -1.93 0.19
C ASP A 64 3.97 -3.24 -0.59
N MET A 65 4.72 -4.22 -0.09
CA MET A 65 5.05 -5.42 -0.87
C MET A 65 3.80 -6.21 -1.31
N LEU A 66 2.87 -6.45 -0.39
CA LEU A 66 1.63 -7.17 -0.67
C LEU A 66 0.64 -6.34 -1.47
N CYS A 67 0.32 -5.13 -1.01
CA CYS A 67 -0.64 -4.27 -1.70
C CYS A 67 -0.20 -3.93 -3.14
N THR A 68 1.08 -3.63 -3.36
CA THR A 68 1.62 -3.34 -4.69
C THR A 68 1.55 -4.56 -5.61
N ALA A 69 1.86 -5.76 -5.09
CA ALA A 69 1.75 -6.99 -5.87
C ALA A 69 0.29 -7.30 -6.26
N PHE A 70 -0.62 -7.20 -5.29
CA PHE A 70 -2.03 -7.51 -5.50
C PHE A 70 -2.69 -6.54 -6.46
N GLU A 71 -2.41 -5.25 -6.35
CA GLU A 71 -2.89 -4.24 -7.31
C GLU A 71 -2.46 -4.59 -8.74
N GLY A 72 -1.21 -5.04 -8.95
CA GLY A 72 -0.74 -5.47 -10.27
C GLY A 72 -1.48 -6.69 -10.81
N VAL A 73 -1.78 -7.66 -9.94
CA VAL A 73 -2.55 -8.86 -10.32
C VAL A 73 -4.02 -8.52 -10.60
N GLU A 74 -4.64 -7.67 -9.78
CA GLU A 74 -6.01 -7.19 -9.97
C GLU A 74 -6.17 -6.43 -11.30
N GLN A 75 -5.22 -5.55 -11.64
CA GLN A 75 -5.21 -4.86 -12.93
C GLN A 75 -5.04 -5.79 -14.13
N LEU A 76 -4.24 -6.85 -13.98
CA LEU A 76 -4.11 -7.88 -15.01
C LEU A 76 -5.42 -8.66 -15.20
N ASN A 77 -6.20 -8.82 -14.12
CA ASN A 77 -7.47 -9.53 -14.08
C ASN A 77 -7.41 -10.95 -14.71
N PRO A 78 -6.50 -11.83 -14.24
CA PRO A 78 -6.37 -13.17 -14.79
C PRO A 78 -7.59 -14.03 -14.48
N GLU A 79 -8.00 -14.86 -15.44
CA GLU A 79 -9.05 -15.85 -15.23
C GLU A 79 -8.46 -17.16 -14.66
N PHE A 80 -9.30 -17.99 -14.04
CA PHE A 80 -8.87 -19.30 -13.56
C PHE A 80 -8.29 -20.15 -14.70
N GLY A 81 -7.10 -20.72 -14.48
CA GLY A 81 -6.37 -21.48 -15.49
C GLY A 81 -5.50 -20.64 -16.42
N SER A 82 -5.45 -19.32 -16.24
CA SER A 82 -4.54 -18.45 -17.00
C SER A 82 -3.07 -18.80 -16.74
N SER A 83 -2.27 -18.78 -17.81
CA SER A 83 -0.81 -18.81 -17.71
C SER A 83 -0.28 -17.37 -17.63
N VAL A 84 0.31 -16.99 -16.49
CA VAL A 84 0.84 -15.65 -16.24
C VAL A 84 2.36 -15.69 -16.12
N ALA A 85 3.03 -14.70 -16.71
CA ALA A 85 4.48 -14.49 -16.54
C ALA A 85 4.73 -13.25 -15.67
N VAL A 86 5.49 -13.43 -14.58
CA VAL A 86 5.93 -12.32 -13.71
C VAL A 86 7.37 -11.95 -14.08
N LEU A 87 7.55 -10.74 -14.61
CA LEU A 87 8.86 -10.24 -15.03
C LEU A 87 9.52 -9.49 -13.87
N GLY A 88 10.48 -10.15 -13.22
CA GLY A 88 11.16 -9.65 -12.03
C GLY A 88 10.64 -10.31 -10.76
N ILE A 89 11.52 -10.96 -10.00
CA ILE A 89 11.20 -11.78 -8.83
C ILE A 89 11.84 -11.23 -7.55
N GLY A 90 11.80 -9.91 -7.40
CA GLY A 90 12.06 -9.25 -6.12
C GLY A 90 10.89 -9.44 -5.13
N PRO A 91 10.87 -8.74 -4.00
CA PRO A 91 9.83 -8.90 -2.96
C PRO A 91 8.39 -8.74 -3.48
N VAL A 92 8.11 -7.72 -4.31
CA VAL A 92 6.80 -7.53 -4.96
C VAL A 92 6.50 -8.70 -5.92
N GLY A 93 7.44 -9.05 -6.79
CA GLY A 93 7.25 -10.12 -7.78
C GLY A 93 7.03 -11.49 -7.15
N LEU A 94 7.77 -11.83 -6.09
CA LEU A 94 7.58 -13.07 -5.33
C LEU A 94 6.21 -13.12 -4.65
N THR A 95 5.71 -11.96 -4.22
CA THR A 95 4.36 -11.86 -3.66
C THR A 95 3.29 -12.05 -4.72
N ALA A 96 3.48 -11.48 -5.93
CA ALA A 96 2.57 -11.67 -7.07
C ALA A 96 2.50 -13.14 -7.56
N VAL A 97 3.60 -13.91 -7.43
CA VAL A 97 3.62 -15.34 -7.79
C VAL A 97 2.80 -16.20 -6.82
N ARG A 98 2.61 -15.76 -5.58
CA ARG A 98 1.97 -16.52 -4.49
C ARG A 98 0.54 -16.04 -4.18
N TRP A 99 -0.06 -15.25 -5.08
CA TRP A 99 -1.44 -14.76 -5.00
C TRP A 99 -2.46 -15.90 -5.09
#